data_AF-A0A0E3WX78-F1
#
_entry.id   AF-A0A0E3WX78-F1
#
_cell.length_a   1.000
_cell.length_b   1.000
_cell.length_c   1.000
_cell.angle_alpha   90.00
_cell.angle_beta   90.00
_cell.angle_gamma   90.00
#
_symmetry.space_group_name_H-M   'P 1'
#
loop_
_entity.id
_entity.type
_entity.pdbx_description
1 polymer ?
#
loop_
_entity_poly.entity_id
_entity_poly.type
_entity_poly.pdbx_seq_one_letter_code
_entity_poly.pdbx_strand_id
1 'polypeptide(L)' 'MTADAMYDAAKIRKYNRKRGIKSNIPINKRNRTKMKRERPIKVDQEDYKSKSIVERFLAG' A
#
# COMPACT_ATOMS: atom_id res chain seq x y z
N MET A 1 0.87 -23.79 14.90
CA MET A 1 1.63 -22.62 15.40
C MET A 1 2.44 -22.08 14.24
N THR A 2 2.02 -20.96 13.64
CA THR A 2 2.52 -20.47 12.36
C THR A 2 3.88 -19.79 12.53
N ALA A 3 4.85 -20.16 11.71
CA ALA A 3 6.24 -19.67 11.70
C ALA A 3 6.40 -18.13 11.59
N ASP A 4 5.31 -17.40 11.35
CA ASP A 4 5.26 -15.95 11.10
C ASP A 4 5.51 -15.06 12.33
N ALA A 5 5.46 -15.60 13.56
CA ALA A 5 5.73 -14.82 14.78
C ALA A 5 7.22 -14.74 15.14
N MET A 6 8.06 -15.66 14.63
CA MET A 6 9.49 -15.74 14.99
C MET A 6 10.33 -14.63 14.34
N TYR A 7 9.85 -14.05 13.23
CA TYR A 7 10.48 -12.95 12.54
C TYR A 7 9.50 -11.78 12.44
N ASP A 8 9.24 -11.11 13.57
CA ASP A 8 8.50 -9.84 13.56
C ASP A 8 9.25 -8.84 12.66
N ALA A 9 8.75 -8.66 11.45
CA ALA A 9 9.33 -7.80 10.43
C ALA A 9 9.55 -6.37 10.94
N ALA A 10 8.79 -5.91 11.94
CA ALA A 10 9.00 -4.61 12.56
C ALA A 10 10.29 -4.58 13.41
N LYS A 11 10.54 -5.62 14.22
CA LYS A 11 11.78 -5.75 15.01
C LYS A 11 13.01 -5.79 14.12
N ILE A 12 12.98 -6.57 13.04
CA ILE A 12 14.12 -6.70 12.12
C ILE A 12 14.38 -5.40 11.37
N ARG A 13 13.33 -4.73 10.86
CA ARG A 13 13.49 -3.42 10.23
C ARG A 13 14.05 -2.39 11.20
N LYS A 14 13.61 -2.38 12.46
CA LYS A 14 14.11 -1.47 13.50
C LYS A 14 15.59 -1.73 13.80
N TYR A 15 15.98 -3.00 13.92
CA TYR A 15 17.36 -3.41 14.16
C TYR A 15 18.27 -3.03 12.98
N ASN A 16 17.89 -3.38 11.76
CA ASN A 16 18.65 -3.06 10.54
C ASN A 16 18.77 -1.55 10.32
N ARG A 17 17.70 -0.77 10.57
CA ARG A 17 17.74 0.69 10.49
C ARG A 17 18.75 1.30 11.46
N LYS A 18 18.87 0.77 12.68
CA LYS A 18 19.90 1.23 13.64
C LYS A 18 21.33 0.96 13.14
N ARG A 19 21.52 -0.02 12.25
CA ARG A 19 22.81 -0.40 11.68
C ARG A 19 23.03 0.13 10.27
N GLY A 20 22.14 0.97 9.74
CA GLY A 20 22.22 1.49 8.37
C GLY A 20 21.91 0.46 7.26
N ILE A 21 21.41 -0.72 7.60
CA ILE A 21 21.15 -1.82 6.65
C ILE A 21 19.75 -1.65 6.02
N LYS A 22 19.69 -1.65 4.69
CA LYS A 22 18.43 -1.59 3.95
C LYS A 22 17.72 -2.94 4.00
N SER A 23 16.50 -2.96 4.55
CA SER A 23 15.69 -4.18 4.64
C SER A 23 14.83 -4.38 3.38
N ASN A 24 14.98 -5.52 2.68
CA ASN A 24 14.17 -5.91 1.51
C ASN A 24 12.97 -6.81 1.86
N ILE A 25 12.49 -6.75 3.11
CA ILE A 25 11.36 -7.59 3.55
C ILE A 25 10.08 -7.06 2.87
N PRO A 26 9.28 -7.90 2.20
CA PRO A 26 8.02 -7.47 1.60
C PRO A 26 7.02 -7.03 2.67
N ILE A 27 6.19 -6.03 2.35
CA ILE A 27 5.09 -5.58 3.22
C ILE A 27 3.81 -6.22 2.69
N ASN A 28 3.12 -7.01 3.51
CA ASN A 28 1.79 -7.51 3.16
C ASN A 28 0.82 -6.32 3.04
N LYS A 29 0.44 -5.97 1.80
CA LYS A 29 -0.43 -4.82 1.52
C LYS A 29 -1.85 -5.00 2.08
N ARG A 30 -2.33 -6.24 2.22
CA ARG A 30 -3.71 -6.56 2.64
C ARG A 30 -3.96 -6.26 4.13
N ASN A 31 -2.97 -6.45 4.99
CA ASN A 31 -3.11 -6.29 6.44
C ASN A 31 -2.55 -4.95 6.95
N ARG A 32 -2.47 -3.92 6.10
CA ARG A 32 -1.87 -2.65 6.46
C ARG A 32 -2.92 -1.73 7.11
N THR A 33 -2.71 -1.38 8.38
CA THR A 33 -3.59 -0.47 9.15
C THR A 33 -3.73 0.94 8.57
N LYS A 34 -2.76 1.40 7.78
CA LYS A 34 -2.83 2.69 7.07
C LYS A 34 -2.58 2.45 5.59
N MET A 35 -3.58 2.58 4.73
CA MET A 35 -3.35 2.60 3.28
C MET A 35 -2.33 3.69 2.92
N LYS A 36 -1.54 3.48 1.86
CA LYS A 36 -0.73 4.58 1.32
C LYS A 36 -1.74 5.61 0.83
N ARG A 37 -1.55 6.89 1.20
CA ARG A 37 -2.23 7.97 0.48
C ARG A 37 -1.68 7.92 -0.94
N GLU A 38 -2.37 7.20 -1.81
CA GLU A 38 -2.09 7.29 -3.23
C GLU A 38 -2.40 8.72 -3.67
N ARG A 39 -1.79 9.12 -4.78
CA ARG A 39 -2.03 10.45 -5.31
C ARG A 39 -3.52 10.51 -5.67
N PRO A 40 -4.27 11.54 -5.24
CA PRO A 40 -5.66 11.67 -5.66
C PRO A 40 -5.69 11.61 -7.18
N ILE A 41 -6.46 10.65 -7.73
CA ILE A 41 -6.66 10.52 -9.16
C ILE A 41 -7.45 11.76 -9.56
N LYS A 42 -6.80 12.70 -10.26
CA LYS A 42 -7.51 13.82 -10.88
C LYS A 42 -8.24 13.24 -12.07
N VAL A 43 -9.54 13.02 -11.90
CA VAL A 43 -10.42 12.66 -13.00
C VAL A 43 -10.62 13.93 -13.83
N ASP A 44 -10.23 13.88 -15.09
CA ASP A 44 -10.55 14.94 -16.04
C ASP A 44 -12.07 14.97 -16.26
N GLN A 45 -12.64 16.16 -16.13
CA GLN A 45 -14.09 16.35 -16.05
C GLN A 45 -14.75 16.22 -17.43
N GLU A 46 -14.00 16.46 -18.51
CA GLU A 46 -14.45 16.20 -19.89
C GLU A 46 -14.51 14.69 -20.16
N ASP A 47 -13.45 13.96 -19.81
CA ASP A 47 -13.39 12.49 -19.88
C ASP A 47 -14.39 11.79 -18.96
N TYR A 48 -14.75 12.39 -17.82
CA TYR A 48 -15.74 11.82 -16.91
C TYR A 48 -17.15 11.84 -17.49
N LYS A 49 -17.49 12.88 -18.26
CA LYS A 49 -18.81 13.05 -18.87
C LYS A 49 -19.03 12.06 -20.01
N SER A 50 -17.99 11.72 -20.76
CA SER A 50 -18.04 10.76 -21.87
C SER A 50 -18.13 9.29 -21.41
N LYS A 51 -17.70 8.99 -20.17
CA LYS A 51 -17.72 7.63 -19.59
C LYS A 51 -19.12 7.15 -19.20
N SER A 52 -19.34 5.84 -19.33
CA SER A 52 -20.56 5.16 -18.89
C SER A 52 -20.67 5.08 -17.36
N ILE A 53 -21.86 4.76 -16.84
CA ILE A 53 -22.11 4.66 -15.39
C ILE A 53 -21.14 3.65 -14.72
N VAL A 54 -20.86 2.54 -15.40
CA VAL A 54 -19.94 1.51 -14.89
C VAL A 54 -18.51 2.05 -14.77
N GLU A 55 -18.05 2.77 -15.78
CA GLU A 55 -16.71 3.34 -15.80
C GLU A 55 -16.53 4.48 -14.79
N ARG A 56 -17.58 5.26 -14.53
CA ARG A 56 -17.58 6.31 -13.49
C ARG A 56 -17.49 5.70 -12.09
N PHE A 57 -18.20 4.60 -11.84
CA PHE A 57 -18.18 3.90 -10.56
C PHE A 57 -16.80 3.32 -10.23
N LEU A 58 -16.07 2.86 -11.24
CA LEU A 58 -14.71 2.34 -11.08
C LEU A 58 -13.63 3.43 -10.98
N ALA A 59 -13.95 4.68 -11.37
CA ALA A 59 -13.03 5.81 -11.38
C ALA A 59 -13.07 6.69 -10.12
N GLY A 60 -14.11 6.54 -9.28
CA GLY A 60 -14.24 7.23 -7.98
C GLY A 60 -13.64 6.43 -6.83
#